data_AF-A0A2N0RKT3-F1
#
_entry.id   AF-A0A2N0RKT3-F1
#
_cell.length_a   1.000
_cell.length_b   1.000
_cell.length_c   1.000
_cell.angle_alpha   90.00
_cell.angle_beta   90.00
_cell.angle_gamma   90.00
#
_symmetry.space_group_name_H-M   'P 1'
#
loop_
_entity.id
_entity.type
_entity.pdbx_description
1 polymer ?
#
loop_
_entity_poly.entity_id
_entity_poly.type
_entity_poly.pdbx_seq_one_letter_code
_entity_poly.pdbx_strand_id
1 'polypeptide(L)'
;MSNNDFLENEDNLFVQKCIPREDLHELVKYGDHPIYQGLRDGQSKALIKKLLFEKLDYQTKINCIKEEAMVIALERYLIPMISKDQENSYKLALVRICTTLTKGWFRQFAIDNYPRLSNLDKDLLSIAHNIIEKFPVKQKKPDVILLDPETQAIFESIRPYTKTISSFDKIRDYNDYFTVVERTGINITSPINSDVSVTAIITNMQKANYEEYLSASWTASVVILPTNDLEILSEDEDEGSDEDKDYDDSDSFDMDDVNIEFKDPLKIHPYQESYSGKFSKLNSKHIFVLGIDAYWIRGMGVEEIWRPITIKVKSADFVASLLEIPELTGDLLFKYVLDCLKPTLIDVGETPLRHWVNKLKSNGTIPIEPNQHLWYYAWNYKLNRKFE
;
A
#
# COMPACT_ATOMS: atom_id res chain seq x y z
N MET A 1 -17.07 30.73 -12.97
CA MET A 1 -16.68 29.75 -11.94
C MET A 1 -17.68 28.62 -11.98
N SER A 2 -17.27 27.45 -12.46
CA SER A 2 -18.13 26.29 -12.70
C SER A 2 -18.42 25.53 -11.41
N ASN A 3 -19.62 24.99 -11.29
CA ASN A 3 -20.23 24.41 -10.09
C ASN A 3 -20.10 22.87 -10.06
N ASN A 4 -19.00 22.34 -10.59
CA ASN A 4 -18.83 20.89 -10.82
C ASN A 4 -17.85 20.27 -9.82
N ASP A 5 -18.07 18.98 -9.54
CA ASP A 5 -17.19 18.03 -8.84
C ASP A 5 -17.51 17.78 -7.37
N PHE A 6 -18.61 17.05 -7.10
CA PHE A 6 -18.91 16.57 -5.75
C PHE A 6 -18.47 15.12 -5.49
N LEU A 7 -18.48 14.24 -6.50
CA LEU A 7 -18.12 12.82 -6.36
C LEU A 7 -17.53 12.26 -7.68
N GLU A 8 -16.34 12.71 -8.08
CA GLU A 8 -15.69 12.22 -9.31
C GLU A 8 -14.53 11.23 -9.07
N ASN A 9 -14.21 10.85 -7.83
CA ASN A 9 -13.17 9.84 -7.65
C ASN A 9 -13.73 8.45 -7.94
N GLU A 10 -13.17 7.81 -8.97
CA GLU A 10 -13.37 6.44 -9.45
C GLU A 10 -12.98 5.36 -8.40
N ASP A 11 -13.59 5.44 -7.22
CA ASP A 11 -13.38 4.54 -6.10
C ASP A 11 -14.53 3.50 -6.02
N ASN A 12 -15.32 3.40 -7.10
CA ASN A 12 -16.52 2.55 -7.22
C ASN A 12 -16.21 1.09 -7.58
N LEU A 13 -14.96 0.76 -7.94
CA LEU A 13 -14.58 -0.56 -8.46
C LEU A 13 -14.67 -1.71 -7.43
N PHE A 14 -14.76 -1.42 -6.13
CA PHE A 14 -14.70 -2.45 -5.07
C PHE A 14 -15.81 -2.40 -4.03
N VAL A 15 -16.81 -1.54 -4.22
CA VAL A 15 -18.01 -1.60 -3.37
C VAL A 15 -18.84 -2.81 -3.78
N GLN A 16 -18.95 -3.79 -2.89
CA GLN A 16 -19.92 -4.86 -3.06
C GLN A 16 -21.31 -4.28 -2.76
N LYS A 17 -22.02 -3.82 -3.80
CA LYS A 17 -23.37 -3.27 -3.67
C LYS A 17 -24.37 -4.40 -3.41
N CYS A 18 -24.40 -4.90 -2.18
CA CYS A 18 -25.42 -5.87 -1.72
C CYS A 18 -26.79 -5.20 -1.55
N ILE A 19 -26.80 -3.90 -1.29
CA ILE A 19 -28.00 -3.08 -1.15
C ILE A 19 -27.73 -1.71 -1.83
N PRO A 20 -28.74 -1.09 -2.46
CA PRO A 20 -28.63 0.28 -2.96
C PRO A 20 -28.13 1.24 -1.88
N ARG A 21 -27.25 2.18 -2.27
CA ARG A 21 -26.69 3.18 -1.34
C ARG A 21 -27.79 4.07 -0.76
N GLU A 22 -28.83 4.36 -1.53
CA GLU A 22 -30.02 5.08 -1.11
C GLU A 22 -30.71 4.41 0.09
N ASP A 23 -30.80 3.08 0.10
CA ASP A 23 -31.42 2.33 1.20
C ASP A 23 -30.55 2.39 2.46
N LEU A 24 -29.21 2.44 2.32
CA LEU A 24 -28.31 2.65 3.47
C LEU A 24 -28.56 4.00 4.12
N HIS A 25 -28.78 5.05 3.33
CA HIS A 25 -29.13 6.36 3.87
C HIS A 25 -30.45 6.34 4.64
N GLU A 26 -31.46 5.59 4.16
CA GLU A 26 -32.73 5.43 4.89
C GLU A 26 -32.55 4.76 6.27
N LEU A 27 -31.56 3.89 6.42
CA LEU A 27 -31.25 3.21 7.69
C LEU A 27 -30.50 4.13 8.67
N VAL A 28 -29.73 5.10 8.17
CA VAL A 28 -28.90 5.98 9.00
C VAL A 28 -29.41 7.42 9.10
N LYS A 29 -30.58 7.74 8.55
CA LYS A 29 -31.19 9.08 8.54
C LYS A 29 -31.49 9.66 9.94
N TYR A 30 -31.32 10.96 10.13
CA TYR A 30 -31.67 11.63 11.40
C TYR A 30 -33.12 12.14 11.46
N GLY A 31 -33.82 12.25 10.33
CA GLY A 31 -35.21 12.70 10.25
C GLY A 31 -36.12 11.70 9.52
N ASP A 32 -37.26 12.19 9.05
CA ASP A 32 -38.23 11.38 8.30
C ASP A 32 -37.66 10.85 6.98
N HIS A 33 -36.76 11.62 6.37
CA HIS A 33 -36.06 11.30 5.13
C HIS A 33 -34.56 11.64 5.26
N PRO A 34 -33.68 10.95 4.51
CA PRO A 34 -32.27 11.29 4.44
C PRO A 34 -32.04 12.74 4.02
N ILE A 35 -31.14 13.43 4.71
CA ILE A 35 -30.95 14.87 4.56
C ILE A 35 -30.48 15.21 3.13
N TYR A 36 -29.66 14.34 2.53
CA TYR A 36 -29.17 14.55 1.17
C TYR A 36 -30.29 14.68 0.12
N GLN A 37 -31.46 14.07 0.34
CA GLN A 37 -32.56 14.09 -0.63
C GLN A 37 -33.10 15.52 -0.82
N GLY A 38 -33.19 16.29 0.28
CA GLY A 38 -33.59 17.70 0.25
C GLY A 38 -32.53 18.63 -0.36
N LEU A 39 -31.33 18.12 -0.67
CA LEU A 39 -30.21 18.89 -1.20
C LEU A 39 -29.95 18.66 -2.70
N ARG A 40 -30.74 17.81 -3.35
CA ARG A 40 -30.67 17.53 -4.80
C ARG A 40 -31.61 18.44 -5.59
N ASP A 41 -31.23 18.78 -6.82
CA ASP A 41 -32.22 19.19 -7.83
C ASP A 41 -32.67 17.96 -8.60
N GLY A 42 -33.93 17.88 -9.00
CA GLY A 42 -34.48 16.69 -9.67
C GLY A 42 -33.81 16.31 -11.00
N GLN A 43 -32.75 17.00 -11.44
CA GLN A 43 -32.05 16.78 -12.71
C GLN A 43 -30.80 15.90 -12.57
N SER A 44 -30.17 15.83 -11.39
CA SER A 44 -28.96 15.03 -11.19
C SER A 44 -29.01 14.24 -9.88
N LYS A 45 -28.87 12.91 -9.96
CA LYS A 45 -28.91 12.03 -8.78
C LYS A 45 -27.71 12.21 -7.84
N ALA A 46 -26.67 12.96 -8.20
CA ALA A 46 -25.41 12.99 -7.43
C ALA A 46 -24.99 14.37 -6.90
N LEU A 47 -25.65 15.47 -7.29
CA LEU A 47 -25.17 16.81 -6.94
C LEU A 47 -25.93 17.39 -5.75
N ILE A 48 -25.24 17.48 -4.62
CA ILE A 48 -25.65 18.31 -3.47
C ILE A 48 -25.38 19.77 -3.81
N LYS A 49 -26.43 20.61 -3.83
CA LYS A 49 -26.25 22.05 -4.08
C LYS A 49 -25.72 22.76 -2.84
N LYS A 50 -24.55 23.40 -2.97
CA LYS A 50 -23.96 24.28 -1.95
C LYS A 50 -24.96 25.25 -1.34
N LEU A 51 -25.73 25.93 -2.19
CA LEU A 51 -26.73 26.92 -1.75
C LEU A 51 -27.86 26.32 -0.92
N LEU A 52 -28.25 25.05 -1.16
CA LEU A 52 -29.25 24.37 -0.35
C LEU A 52 -28.63 23.92 0.98
N PHE A 53 -27.41 23.39 0.93
CA PHE A 53 -26.66 23.02 2.13
C PHE A 53 -26.44 24.22 3.04
N GLU A 54 -26.03 25.37 2.50
CA GLU A 54 -25.77 26.60 3.26
C GLU A 54 -27.01 27.13 3.99
N LYS A 55 -28.21 26.89 3.45
CA LYS A 55 -29.49 27.27 4.07
C LYS A 55 -29.91 26.37 5.23
N LEU A 56 -29.32 25.17 5.36
CA LEU A 56 -29.57 24.30 6.50
C LEU A 56 -29.06 24.94 7.80
N ASP A 57 -29.75 24.66 8.89
CA ASP A 57 -29.21 24.96 10.22
C ASP A 57 -27.94 24.13 10.47
N TYR A 58 -27.15 24.61 11.43
CA TYR A 58 -25.83 24.04 11.69
C TYR A 58 -25.89 22.56 12.11
N GLN A 59 -26.88 22.15 12.91
CA GLN A 59 -26.98 20.75 13.34
C GLN A 59 -27.36 19.84 12.19
N THR A 60 -28.25 20.28 11.30
CA THR A 60 -28.63 19.51 10.10
C THR A 60 -27.45 19.35 9.14
N LYS A 61 -26.56 20.35 9.04
CA LYS A 61 -25.30 20.22 8.27
C LYS A 61 -24.38 19.15 8.84
N ILE A 62 -24.21 19.12 10.17
CA ILE A 62 -23.43 18.09 10.87
C ILE A 62 -24.04 16.70 10.62
N ASN A 63 -25.35 16.57 10.79
CA ASN A 63 -26.08 15.32 10.59
C ASN A 63 -25.95 14.82 9.14
N CYS A 64 -25.98 15.73 8.14
CA CYS A 64 -25.78 15.38 6.74
C CYS A 64 -24.43 14.70 6.48
N ILE A 65 -23.35 15.18 7.09
CA ILE A 65 -22.02 14.58 6.94
C ILE A 65 -21.94 13.27 7.72
N LYS A 66 -22.55 13.20 8.90
CA LYS A 66 -22.63 11.96 9.67
C LYS A 66 -23.36 10.86 8.89
N GLU A 67 -24.49 11.17 8.24
CA GLU A 67 -25.20 10.24 7.35
C GLU A 67 -24.27 9.68 6.28
N GLU A 68 -23.54 10.54 5.59
CA GLU A 68 -22.60 10.15 4.54
C GLU A 68 -21.48 9.23 5.08
N ALA A 69 -20.89 9.60 6.22
CA ALA A 69 -19.83 8.83 6.87
C ALA A 69 -20.33 7.45 7.32
N MET A 70 -21.55 7.36 7.88
CA MET A 70 -22.15 6.10 8.30
C MET A 70 -22.46 5.19 7.11
N VAL A 71 -22.97 5.74 5.99
CA VAL A 71 -23.18 4.97 4.76
C VAL A 71 -21.86 4.40 4.23
N ILE A 72 -20.81 5.21 4.16
CA ILE A 72 -19.48 4.75 3.73
C ILE A 72 -18.93 3.68 4.69
N ALA A 73 -19.11 3.85 6.00
CA ALA A 73 -18.69 2.88 7.02
C ALA A 73 -19.37 1.51 6.81
N LEU A 74 -20.68 1.51 6.59
CA LEU A 74 -21.47 0.32 6.31
C LEU A 74 -21.06 -0.32 4.97
N GLU A 75 -21.06 0.47 3.90
CA GLU A 75 -20.82 0.05 2.52
C GLU A 75 -19.40 -0.52 2.30
N ARG A 76 -18.40 0.06 2.96
CA ARG A 76 -16.99 -0.26 2.70
C ARG A 76 -16.32 -1.14 3.75
N TYR A 77 -16.82 -1.18 4.99
CA TYR A 77 -16.10 -1.85 6.07
C TYR A 77 -16.95 -2.91 6.79
N LEU A 78 -18.17 -2.56 7.22
CA LEU A 78 -18.98 -3.43 8.07
C LEU A 78 -19.74 -4.50 7.29
N ILE A 79 -20.52 -4.12 6.26
CA ILE A 79 -21.29 -5.08 5.45
C ILE A 79 -20.36 -6.06 4.70
N PRO A 80 -19.22 -5.61 4.12
CA PRO A 80 -18.25 -6.53 3.54
C PRO A 80 -17.45 -7.35 4.56
N MET A 81 -17.68 -7.14 5.87
CA MET A 81 -16.95 -7.77 6.98
C MET A 81 -15.43 -7.54 6.95
N ILE A 82 -14.97 -6.43 6.39
CA ILE A 82 -13.55 -6.01 6.41
C ILE A 82 -13.15 -5.58 7.83
N SER A 83 -14.08 -5.01 8.58
CA SER A 83 -13.90 -4.66 9.99
C SER A 83 -15.12 -5.11 10.80
N LYS A 84 -14.88 -5.47 12.07
CA LYS A 84 -15.93 -5.74 13.07
C LYS A 84 -16.09 -4.59 14.08
N ASP A 85 -15.29 -3.54 13.93
CA ASP A 85 -15.30 -2.35 14.78
C ASP A 85 -15.96 -1.20 14.03
N GLN A 86 -17.16 -0.81 14.49
CA GLN A 86 -17.90 0.31 13.91
C GLN A 86 -17.27 1.67 14.16
N GLU A 87 -16.62 1.89 15.31
CA GLU A 87 -16.01 3.19 15.61
C GLU A 87 -14.83 3.42 14.68
N ASN A 88 -13.96 2.42 14.52
CA ASN A 88 -12.85 2.50 13.61
C ASN A 88 -13.33 2.63 12.15
N SER A 89 -14.34 1.86 11.76
CA SER A 89 -14.94 1.94 10.41
C SER A 89 -15.51 3.32 10.11
N TYR A 90 -16.19 3.92 11.09
CA TYR A 90 -16.74 5.26 10.99
C TYR A 90 -15.66 6.34 10.93
N LYS A 91 -14.63 6.25 11.79
CA LYS A 91 -13.47 7.16 11.77
C LYS A 91 -12.76 7.11 10.42
N LEU A 92 -12.52 5.92 9.87
CA LEU A 92 -11.92 5.73 8.54
C LEU A 92 -12.80 6.36 7.44
N ALA A 93 -14.11 6.16 7.49
CA ALA A 93 -15.04 6.78 6.55
C ALA A 93 -15.01 8.32 6.63
N LEU A 94 -15.02 8.88 7.84
CA LEU A 94 -14.97 10.33 8.07
C LEU A 94 -13.64 10.94 7.60
N VAL A 95 -12.52 10.27 7.89
CA VAL A 95 -11.20 10.67 7.35
C VAL A 95 -11.25 10.71 5.84
N ARG A 96 -11.82 9.69 5.18
CA ARG A 96 -11.94 9.69 3.71
C ARG A 96 -12.81 10.82 3.19
N ILE A 97 -13.90 11.19 3.85
CA ILE A 97 -14.68 12.39 3.49
C ILE A 97 -13.80 13.63 3.55
N CYS A 98 -13.01 13.77 4.61
CA CYS A 98 -12.11 14.91 4.83
C CYS A 98 -10.91 14.95 3.87
N THR A 99 -10.50 13.81 3.29
CA THR A 99 -9.28 13.73 2.48
C THR A 99 -9.52 13.44 1.01
N THR A 100 -10.29 12.41 0.66
CA THR A 100 -10.23 11.76 -0.66
C THR A 100 -11.57 11.64 -1.38
N LEU A 101 -12.69 11.49 -0.66
CA LEU A 101 -13.99 11.19 -1.27
C LEU A 101 -14.76 12.43 -1.73
N THR A 102 -14.68 13.52 -0.97
CA THR A 102 -15.38 14.78 -1.31
C THR A 102 -14.37 15.84 -1.69
N LYS A 103 -14.76 16.84 -2.48
CA LYS A 103 -13.90 17.98 -2.86
C LYS A 103 -14.57 19.31 -2.49
N GLY A 104 -13.78 20.37 -2.44
CA GLY A 104 -14.26 21.74 -2.28
C GLY A 104 -14.94 22.02 -0.92
N TRP A 105 -16.05 22.75 -0.95
CA TRP A 105 -16.67 23.36 0.24
C TRP A 105 -17.20 22.36 1.26
N PHE A 106 -17.63 21.17 0.82
CA PHE A 106 -18.18 20.15 1.72
C PHE A 106 -17.08 19.43 2.50
N ARG A 107 -15.94 19.16 1.85
CA ARG A 107 -14.72 18.70 2.50
C ARG A 107 -14.27 19.70 3.55
N GLN A 108 -14.19 20.98 3.19
CA GLN A 108 -13.78 22.03 4.12
C GLN A 108 -14.67 22.08 5.35
N PHE A 109 -16.00 22.05 5.17
CA PHE A 109 -16.93 22.00 6.29
C PHE A 109 -16.73 20.75 7.16
N ALA A 110 -16.43 19.59 6.58
CA ALA A 110 -16.14 18.37 7.35
C ALA A 110 -14.84 18.52 8.18
N ILE A 111 -13.78 19.08 7.59
CA ILE A 111 -12.50 19.34 8.27
C ILE A 111 -12.71 20.30 9.45
N ASP A 112 -13.36 21.44 9.21
CA ASP A 112 -13.57 22.49 10.22
C ASP A 112 -14.39 22.00 11.42
N ASN A 113 -15.18 20.94 11.24
CA ASN A 113 -16.08 20.39 12.24
C ASN A 113 -15.70 18.97 12.69
N TYR A 114 -14.50 18.48 12.33
CA TYR A 114 -14.07 17.11 12.61
C TYR A 114 -14.27 16.66 14.07
N PRO A 115 -13.94 17.47 15.12
CA PRO A 115 -14.14 17.05 16.50
C PRO A 115 -15.61 16.80 16.89
N ARG A 116 -16.56 17.45 16.20
CA ARG A 116 -18.01 17.25 16.43
C ARG A 116 -18.55 16.08 15.62
N LEU A 117 -17.89 15.77 14.50
CA LEU A 117 -18.24 14.67 13.61
C LEU A 117 -17.69 13.33 14.11
N SER A 118 -16.58 13.31 14.86
CA SER A 118 -15.89 12.08 15.28
C SER A 118 -16.69 11.18 16.21
N ASN A 119 -17.76 11.68 16.83
CA ASN A 119 -18.63 10.89 17.70
C ASN A 119 -19.71 10.16 16.89
N LEU A 120 -19.64 8.83 16.86
CA LEU A 120 -20.65 7.95 16.30
C LEU A 120 -21.82 7.79 17.29
N ASP A 121 -23.03 8.14 16.87
CA ASP A 121 -24.24 8.13 17.71
C ASP A 121 -25.29 7.08 17.27
N LYS A 122 -24.94 6.20 16.33
CA LYS A 122 -25.79 5.11 15.85
C LYS A 122 -25.09 3.77 15.89
N ASP A 123 -25.87 2.73 16.14
CA ASP A 123 -25.41 1.35 16.12
C ASP A 123 -25.38 0.81 14.68
N LEU A 124 -24.22 0.97 14.04
CA LEU A 124 -23.98 0.48 12.69
C LEU A 124 -23.78 -1.04 12.64
N LEU A 125 -23.32 -1.67 13.74
CA LEU A 125 -23.15 -3.13 13.79
C LEU A 125 -24.50 -3.83 13.68
N SER A 126 -25.51 -3.38 14.42
CA SER A 126 -26.86 -3.93 14.32
C SER A 126 -27.44 -3.74 12.91
N ILE A 127 -27.22 -2.59 12.28
CA ILE A 127 -27.63 -2.35 10.89
C ILE A 127 -26.91 -3.33 9.94
N ALA A 128 -25.59 -3.47 10.06
CA ALA A 128 -24.79 -4.35 9.22
C ALA A 128 -25.22 -5.82 9.37
N HIS A 129 -25.40 -6.31 10.60
CA HIS A 129 -25.86 -7.68 10.86
C HIS A 129 -27.22 -7.96 10.23
N ASN A 130 -28.19 -7.05 10.40
CA ASN A 130 -29.51 -7.20 9.77
C ASN A 130 -29.43 -7.29 8.23
N ILE A 131 -28.53 -6.52 7.61
CA ILE A 131 -28.31 -6.56 6.16
C ILE A 131 -27.65 -7.88 5.76
N ILE A 132 -26.61 -8.30 6.49
CA ILE A 132 -25.88 -9.55 6.22
C ILE A 132 -26.79 -10.78 6.37
N GLU A 133 -27.69 -10.78 7.36
CA GLU A 133 -28.68 -11.86 7.53
C GLU A 133 -29.70 -11.91 6.39
N LYS A 134 -30.21 -10.75 5.94
CA LYS A 134 -31.18 -10.67 4.84
C LYS A 134 -30.56 -10.95 3.48
N PHE A 135 -29.31 -10.56 3.30
CA PHE A 135 -28.54 -10.70 2.08
C PHE A 135 -27.22 -11.39 2.42
N PRO A 136 -27.21 -12.73 2.60
CA PRO A 136 -26.01 -13.48 2.97
C PRO A 136 -24.91 -13.20 1.96
N VAL A 137 -23.97 -12.36 2.36
CA VAL A 137 -22.84 -11.96 1.54
C VAL A 137 -21.97 -13.20 1.39
N LYS A 138 -21.61 -13.57 0.15
CA LYS A 138 -20.45 -14.45 -0.06
C LYS A 138 -19.29 -13.70 0.58
N GLN A 139 -18.83 -14.16 1.74
CA GLN A 139 -17.62 -13.66 2.37
C GLN A 139 -16.60 -13.45 1.25
N LYS A 140 -16.03 -12.25 1.13
CA LYS A 140 -14.76 -12.14 0.41
C LYS A 140 -13.83 -13.07 1.17
N LYS A 141 -13.70 -14.32 0.68
CA LYS A 141 -12.55 -15.14 1.03
C LYS A 141 -11.36 -14.22 0.82
N PRO A 142 -10.41 -14.13 1.78
CA PRO A 142 -9.19 -13.36 1.57
C PRO A 142 -8.70 -13.69 0.17
N ASP A 143 -8.45 -12.69 -0.68
CA ASP A 143 -8.13 -12.86 -2.11
C ASP A 143 -7.21 -14.07 -2.29
N VAL A 144 -7.78 -15.27 -2.52
CA VAL A 144 -6.99 -16.49 -2.55
C VAL A 144 -6.37 -16.44 -3.93
N ILE A 145 -5.06 -16.19 -3.98
CA ILE A 145 -4.28 -16.33 -5.20
C ILE A 145 -4.48 -17.78 -5.64
N LEU A 146 -5.32 -17.97 -6.64
CA LEU A 146 -5.65 -19.29 -7.15
C LEU A 146 -4.57 -19.64 -8.16
N LEU A 147 -3.57 -20.39 -7.70
CA LEU A 147 -2.56 -20.96 -8.58
C LEU A 147 -3.26 -21.99 -9.48
N ASP A 148 -2.88 -22.03 -10.76
CA ASP A 148 -3.28 -23.13 -11.62
C ASP A 148 -2.64 -24.44 -11.11
N PRO A 149 -3.24 -25.61 -11.43
CA PRO A 149 -2.77 -26.89 -10.89
C PRO A 149 -1.31 -27.22 -11.22
N GLU A 150 -0.80 -26.76 -12.37
CA GLU A 150 0.58 -27.00 -12.80
C GLU A 150 1.56 -26.20 -11.95
N THR A 151 1.31 -24.89 -11.80
CA THR A 151 2.09 -24.02 -10.90
C THR A 151 2.07 -24.55 -9.47
N GLN A 152 0.90 -24.99 -8.98
CA GLN A 152 0.79 -25.54 -7.64
C GLN A 152 1.60 -26.83 -7.46
N ALA A 153 1.60 -27.72 -8.45
CA ALA A 153 2.40 -28.95 -8.41
C ALA A 153 3.91 -28.65 -8.37
N ILE A 154 4.37 -27.67 -9.15
CA ILE A 154 5.77 -27.20 -9.11
C ILE A 154 6.10 -26.67 -7.71
N PHE A 155 5.26 -25.83 -7.14
CA PHE A 155 5.51 -25.23 -5.82
C PHE A 155 5.58 -26.29 -4.72
N GLU A 156 4.66 -27.25 -4.73
CA GLU A 156 4.68 -28.37 -3.77
C GLU A 156 5.89 -29.29 -3.93
N SER A 157 6.47 -29.39 -5.13
CA SER A 157 7.71 -30.13 -5.34
C SER A 157 8.95 -29.44 -4.72
N ILE A 158 8.92 -28.10 -4.62
CA ILE A 158 10.04 -27.27 -4.13
C ILE A 158 9.90 -26.97 -2.62
N ARG A 159 8.67 -26.94 -2.09
CA ARG A 159 8.35 -26.60 -0.69
C ARG A 159 9.17 -27.39 0.35
N PRO A 160 9.39 -28.72 0.21
CA PRO A 160 10.23 -29.48 1.15
C PRO A 160 11.70 -29.06 1.18
N TYR A 161 12.19 -28.44 0.11
CA TYR A 161 13.59 -28.00 -0.06
C TYR A 161 13.77 -26.50 0.22
N THR A 162 12.71 -25.85 0.72
CA THR A 162 12.71 -24.43 1.04
C THR A 162 12.79 -24.23 2.55
N LYS A 163 13.78 -23.46 3.00
CA LYS A 163 13.98 -23.14 4.41
C LYS A 163 13.88 -21.64 4.62
N THR A 164 13.13 -21.21 5.63
CA THR A 164 13.10 -19.80 6.03
C THR A 164 14.39 -19.42 6.74
N ILE A 165 14.91 -18.24 6.43
CA ILE A 165 16.06 -17.65 7.12
C ILE A 165 15.56 -17.04 8.43
N SER A 166 16.13 -17.48 9.56
CA SER A 166 15.64 -17.16 10.89
C SER A 166 15.95 -15.74 11.36
N SER A 167 17.02 -15.15 10.85
CA SER A 167 17.51 -13.85 11.31
C SER A 167 18.42 -13.21 10.26
N PHE A 168 18.44 -11.88 10.27
CA PHE A 168 19.34 -11.06 9.46
C PHE A 168 20.03 -10.04 10.36
N ASP A 169 21.21 -9.61 9.96
CA ASP A 169 21.89 -8.51 10.63
C ASP A 169 21.05 -7.23 10.56
N LYS A 170 21.10 -6.47 11.65
CA LYS A 170 20.34 -5.23 11.77
C LYS A 170 20.91 -4.19 10.81
N ILE A 171 20.02 -3.57 10.03
CA ILE A 171 20.34 -2.35 9.28
C ILE A 171 20.47 -1.20 10.29
N ARG A 172 21.58 -0.46 10.23
CA ARG A 172 21.80 0.74 11.05
C ARG A 172 21.40 1.98 10.28
N ASP A 173 20.59 2.84 10.87
CA ASP A 173 20.35 4.21 10.37
C ASP A 173 21.18 5.18 11.20
N TYR A 174 21.88 6.10 10.55
CA TYR A 174 22.72 7.11 11.20
C TYR A 174 22.03 8.48 11.29
N ASN A 175 20.79 8.62 10.79
CA ASN A 175 20.03 9.87 10.88
C ASN A 175 18.95 9.86 11.97
N ASP A 176 18.48 11.05 12.37
CA ASP A 176 17.37 11.30 13.31
C ASP A 176 15.95 10.96 12.77
N TYR A 177 15.85 10.15 11.71
CA TYR A 177 14.54 9.72 11.19
C TYR A 177 14.03 8.50 11.95
N PHE A 178 12.70 8.36 12.03
CA PHE A 178 12.11 7.11 12.48
C PHE A 178 12.13 6.11 11.33
N THR A 179 13.11 5.20 11.35
CA THR A 179 13.27 4.16 10.33
C THR A 179 12.90 2.78 10.88
N VAL A 180 11.98 2.12 10.19
CA VAL A 180 11.57 0.74 10.48
C VAL A 180 11.97 -0.13 9.30
N VAL A 181 12.65 -1.24 9.60
CA VAL A 181 13.09 -2.20 8.60
C VAL A 181 12.57 -3.59 8.97
N GLU A 182 11.94 -4.25 8.00
CA GLU A 182 11.58 -5.65 8.08
C GLU A 182 12.29 -6.41 6.96
N ARG A 183 12.97 -7.49 7.33
CA ARG A 183 13.69 -8.35 6.39
C ARG A 183 13.30 -9.80 6.60
N THR A 184 12.88 -10.45 5.52
CA THR A 184 12.52 -11.87 5.50
C THR A 184 13.20 -12.54 4.32
N GLY A 185 13.42 -13.84 4.41
CA GLY A 185 14.02 -14.57 3.31
C GLY A 185 13.88 -16.07 3.43
N ILE A 186 14.12 -16.72 2.30
CA ILE A 186 14.12 -18.17 2.14
C ILE A 186 15.37 -18.59 1.38
N ASN A 187 15.85 -19.78 1.70
CA ASN A 187 16.85 -20.50 0.93
C ASN A 187 16.15 -21.70 0.28
N ILE A 188 16.28 -21.80 -1.04
CA ILE A 188 15.73 -22.87 -1.88
C ILE A 188 16.91 -23.72 -2.34
N THR A 189 17.00 -24.94 -1.83
CA THR A 189 17.97 -25.93 -2.33
C THR A 189 17.36 -26.66 -3.53
N SER A 190 18.14 -26.91 -4.58
CA SER A 190 17.64 -27.66 -5.71
C SER A 190 17.32 -29.11 -5.30
N PRO A 191 16.14 -29.65 -5.68
CA PRO A 191 15.80 -31.05 -5.45
C PRO A 191 16.61 -32.02 -6.33
N ILE A 192 17.28 -31.51 -7.36
CA ILE A 192 18.04 -32.31 -8.34
C ILE A 192 19.53 -32.26 -8.02
N ASN A 193 20.02 -31.11 -7.57
CA ASN A 193 21.41 -30.91 -7.20
C ASN A 193 21.52 -30.25 -5.83
N SER A 194 21.81 -31.04 -4.79
CA SER A 194 21.89 -30.55 -3.41
C SER A 194 22.98 -29.51 -3.18
N ASP A 195 23.96 -29.41 -4.07
CA ASP A 195 25.05 -28.44 -3.98
C ASP A 195 24.65 -27.07 -4.51
N VAL A 196 23.52 -26.98 -5.24
CA VAL A 196 23.00 -25.73 -5.77
C VAL A 196 21.86 -25.22 -4.89
N SER A 197 22.00 -23.97 -4.45
CA SER A 197 20.94 -23.30 -3.72
C SER A 197 20.85 -21.81 -4.09
N VAL A 198 19.65 -21.28 -3.95
CA VAL A 198 19.31 -19.89 -4.24
C VAL A 198 18.69 -19.28 -2.99
N THR A 199 19.14 -18.10 -2.65
CA THR A 199 18.57 -17.32 -1.55
C THR A 199 17.74 -16.17 -2.11
N ALA A 200 16.50 -16.06 -1.63
CA ALA A 200 15.59 -14.97 -1.92
C ALA A 200 15.33 -14.17 -0.63
N ILE A 201 15.56 -12.86 -0.68
CA ILE A 201 15.41 -11.96 0.46
C ILE A 201 14.51 -10.80 0.05
N ILE A 202 13.55 -10.49 0.91
CA ILE A 202 12.71 -9.30 0.82
C ILE A 202 13.11 -8.36 1.95
N THR A 203 13.42 -7.12 1.60
CA THR A 203 13.63 -6.04 2.58
C THR A 203 12.59 -4.97 2.34
N ASN A 204 11.83 -4.64 3.38
CA ASN A 204 10.95 -3.49 3.46
C ASN A 204 11.55 -2.48 4.42
N MET A 205 11.56 -1.21 4.02
CA MET A 205 12.02 -0.11 4.82
C MET A 205 11.01 1.02 4.73
N GLN A 206 10.66 1.57 5.88
CA GLN A 206 9.89 2.79 6.01
C GLN A 206 10.75 3.82 6.72
N LYS A 207 10.79 5.04 6.19
CA LYS A 207 11.45 6.19 6.79
C LYS A 207 10.42 7.29 6.96
N ALA A 208 10.20 7.74 8.20
CA ALA A 208 9.27 8.83 8.50
C ALA A 208 10.04 10.03 9.06
N ASN A 209 9.73 11.22 8.51
CA ASN A 209 10.14 12.50 9.07
C ASN A 209 8.95 13.14 9.80
N TYR A 210 9.16 13.45 11.07
CA TYR A 210 8.16 14.10 11.94
C TYR A 210 8.45 15.59 12.20
N GLU A 211 9.40 16.21 11.48
CA GLU A 211 9.68 17.65 11.54
C GLU A 211 8.59 18.51 10.84
N GLU A 212 8.88 19.78 10.52
CA GLU A 212 7.93 20.77 9.96
C GLU A 212 7.11 20.25 8.75
N TYR A 213 7.64 19.27 8.02
CA TYR A 213 6.95 18.51 6.99
C TYR A 213 6.81 17.05 7.42
N LEU A 214 5.59 16.65 7.82
CA LEU A 214 5.26 15.24 7.91
C LEU A 214 5.50 14.63 6.52
N SER A 215 6.40 13.66 6.42
CA SER A 215 6.63 12.89 5.19
C SER A 215 7.06 11.48 5.53
N ALA A 216 6.71 10.54 4.66
CA ALA A 216 7.08 9.14 4.81
C ALA A 216 7.45 8.56 3.45
N SER A 217 8.51 7.76 3.44
CA SER A 217 8.92 6.99 2.28
C SER A 217 8.96 5.50 2.61
N TRP A 218 8.56 4.70 1.64
CA TRP A 218 8.62 3.25 1.67
C TRP A 218 9.48 2.77 0.52
N THR A 219 10.45 1.93 0.86
CA THR A 219 11.31 1.25 -0.10
C THR A 219 11.23 -0.24 0.14
N ALA A 220 11.12 -1.00 -0.95
CA ALA A 220 11.05 -2.45 -0.89
C ALA A 220 11.96 -3.05 -1.96
N SER A 221 12.72 -4.09 -1.62
CA SER A 221 13.53 -4.85 -2.56
C SER A 221 13.29 -6.34 -2.44
N VAL A 222 13.25 -7.03 -3.58
CA VAL A 222 13.34 -8.48 -3.69
C VAL A 222 14.63 -8.80 -4.42
N VAL A 223 15.53 -9.47 -3.71
CA VAL A 223 16.81 -9.92 -4.21
C VAL A 223 16.78 -11.44 -4.27
N ILE A 224 17.13 -11.99 -5.43
CA ILE A 224 17.23 -13.44 -5.63
C ILE A 224 18.60 -13.72 -6.24
N LEU A 225 19.41 -14.52 -5.55
CA LEU A 225 20.81 -14.75 -5.90
C LEU A 225 21.25 -16.17 -5.50
N PRO A 226 22.31 -16.72 -6.14
CA PRO A 226 22.94 -17.96 -5.67
C PRO A 226 23.38 -17.81 -4.21
N THR A 227 23.13 -18.79 -3.35
CA THR A 227 23.41 -18.64 -1.90
C THR A 227 24.86 -18.30 -1.59
N ASN A 228 25.83 -18.83 -2.35
CA ASN A 228 27.25 -18.51 -2.18
C ASN A 228 27.56 -17.03 -2.44
N ASP A 229 26.78 -16.35 -3.27
CA ASP A 229 26.93 -14.92 -3.53
C ASP A 229 26.44 -14.05 -2.36
N LEU A 230 25.76 -14.63 -1.36
CA LEU A 230 25.33 -13.94 -0.14
C LEU A 230 26.48 -13.80 0.85
N GLU A 231 27.29 -14.85 1.02
CA GLU A 231 28.44 -14.84 1.94
C GLU A 231 29.47 -13.80 1.50
N ILE A 232 29.75 -13.72 0.19
CA ILE A 232 30.63 -12.69 -0.40
C ILE A 232 30.15 -11.27 -0.05
N LEU A 233 28.83 -11.04 -0.04
CA LEU A 233 28.28 -9.72 0.30
C LEU A 233 28.50 -9.33 1.77
N SER A 234 28.67 -10.32 2.66
CA SER A 234 28.93 -10.08 4.09
C SER A 234 30.41 -9.83 4.41
N GLU A 235 31.34 -10.21 3.53
CA GLU A 235 32.79 -10.12 3.76
C GLU A 235 33.42 -8.81 3.23
N ASP A 236 32.74 -8.10 2.33
CA ASP A 236 33.28 -7.00 1.52
C ASP A 236 33.40 -5.62 2.22
N GLU A 237 33.59 -5.49 3.54
CA GLU A 237 34.02 -4.21 4.17
C GLU A 237 34.44 -4.35 5.66
N ASP A 238 35.58 -5.00 5.89
CA ASP A 238 36.53 -4.65 6.97
C ASP A 238 37.77 -4.00 6.32
N GLU A 239 37.59 -2.86 5.63
CA GLU A 239 38.72 -2.05 5.17
C GLU A 239 38.46 -0.55 5.39
N GLY A 240 39.20 0.03 6.35
CA GLY A 240 39.64 1.44 6.27
C GLY A 240 39.25 2.41 7.39
N SER A 241 40.03 2.39 8.48
CA SER A 241 40.38 3.54 9.35
C SER A 241 39.28 4.30 10.10
N ASP A 242 38.89 3.80 11.28
CA ASP A 242 38.65 4.66 12.45
C ASP A 242 39.97 4.74 13.24
N GLU A 243 40.99 5.40 12.67
CA GLU A 243 42.10 5.91 13.48
C GLU A 243 41.66 7.24 14.09
N ASP A 244 41.63 7.26 15.42
CA ASP A 244 41.68 8.40 16.31
C ASP A 244 42.04 9.74 15.61
N LYS A 245 41.04 10.61 15.44
CA LYS A 245 41.27 12.04 15.23
C LYS A 245 40.50 12.84 16.27
N ASP A 246 41.16 13.01 17.41
CA ASP A 246 41.00 14.18 18.27
C ASP A 246 41.35 15.45 17.48
N TYR A 247 40.39 16.36 17.27
CA TYR A 247 40.55 17.82 17.06
C TYR A 247 39.13 18.42 17.25
N ASP A 248 38.82 19.03 18.39
CA ASP A 248 39.02 20.45 18.70
C ASP A 248 39.09 21.40 17.47
N ASP A 249 38.18 22.39 17.53
CA ASP A 249 38.18 23.71 16.89
C ASP A 249 37.53 23.92 15.49
N SER A 250 36.49 24.76 15.52
CA SER A 250 36.18 25.91 14.64
C SER A 250 36.38 25.81 13.12
N ASP A 251 35.25 26.00 12.42
CA ASP A 251 35.11 26.64 11.10
C ASP A 251 35.82 26.02 9.89
N SER A 252 35.15 25.04 9.26
CA SER A 252 35.19 24.90 7.80
C SER A 252 33.85 24.40 7.26
N PHE A 253 33.07 25.34 6.72
CA PHE A 253 31.93 25.07 5.85
C PHE A 253 32.42 24.46 4.53
N ASP A 254 32.52 23.13 4.47
CA ASP A 254 32.57 22.39 3.21
C ASP A 254 31.20 21.73 2.98
N MET A 255 30.35 22.49 2.28
CA MET A 255 29.13 22.02 1.65
C MET A 255 29.52 21.32 0.34
N ASP A 256 29.59 19.99 0.34
CA ASP A 256 29.53 19.15 -0.86
C ASP A 256 28.83 17.80 -0.53
N ASP A 257 27.52 17.80 -0.75
CA ASP A 257 26.72 16.78 -1.47
C ASP A 257 27.10 15.28 -1.33
N VAL A 258 26.24 14.48 -0.66
CA VAL A 258 25.32 13.46 -1.22
C VAL A 258 24.91 12.43 -0.14
N ASN A 259 23.96 12.81 0.70
CA ASN A 259 22.70 12.10 0.99
C ASN A 259 22.66 10.53 0.94
N ILE A 260 23.28 9.82 1.88
CA ILE A 260 22.90 8.45 2.28
C ILE A 260 23.32 8.27 3.74
N GLU A 261 22.52 7.65 4.61
CA GLU A 261 23.13 7.05 5.81
C GLU A 261 22.28 5.97 6.50
N PHE A 262 21.94 4.89 5.78
CA PHE A 262 21.78 3.60 6.45
C PHE A 262 22.84 2.61 5.95
N LYS A 263 23.42 1.83 6.87
CA LYS A 263 24.36 0.74 6.56
C LYS A 263 23.60 -0.57 6.57
N ASP A 264 23.41 -1.13 5.38
CA ASP A 264 22.91 -2.48 5.16
C ASP A 264 24.10 -3.45 5.09
N PRO A 265 24.30 -4.33 6.09
CA PRO A 265 25.43 -5.27 6.11
C PRO A 265 25.49 -6.17 4.88
N LEU A 266 24.33 -6.46 4.27
CA LEU A 266 24.25 -7.32 3.09
C LEU A 266 24.32 -6.55 1.77
N LYS A 267 24.27 -5.21 1.80
CA LYS A 267 24.28 -4.35 0.60
C LYS A 267 23.23 -4.76 -0.45
N ILE A 268 22.04 -5.21 -0.01
CA ILE A 268 20.94 -5.75 -0.84
C ILE A 268 19.68 -4.88 -0.86
N HIS A 269 19.66 -3.79 -0.09
CA HIS A 269 18.58 -2.81 -0.13
C HIS A 269 19.05 -1.49 -0.74
N PRO A 270 18.47 -1.07 -1.87
CA PRO A 270 18.87 0.16 -2.54
C PRO A 270 18.25 1.37 -1.82
N TYR A 271 19.00 2.47 -1.78
CA TYR A 271 18.47 3.74 -1.29
C TYR A 271 17.73 4.47 -2.40
N GLN A 272 16.52 4.94 -2.12
CA GLN A 272 15.76 5.81 -3.01
C GLN A 272 15.94 7.28 -2.60
N GLU A 273 16.38 8.09 -3.56
CA GLU A 273 16.46 9.54 -3.36
C GLU A 273 15.07 10.19 -3.43
N SER A 274 14.66 10.83 -2.34
CA SER A 274 13.28 11.33 -2.08
C SER A 274 12.74 12.31 -3.14
N TYR A 275 13.62 12.95 -3.92
CA TYR A 275 13.24 13.95 -4.94
C TYR A 275 13.35 13.45 -6.38
N SER A 276 14.32 12.60 -6.68
CA SER A 276 14.55 12.12 -8.05
C SER A 276 13.84 10.81 -8.35
N GLY A 277 13.44 10.06 -7.31
CA GLY A 277 12.95 8.69 -7.46
C GLY A 277 14.01 7.73 -8.00
N LYS A 278 15.28 8.14 -8.06
CA LYS A 278 16.37 7.26 -8.48
C LYS A 278 16.78 6.36 -7.33
N PHE A 279 16.95 5.08 -7.64
CA PHE A 279 17.57 4.13 -6.75
C PHE A 279 19.08 4.17 -6.95
N SER A 280 19.82 4.35 -5.86
CA SER A 280 21.26 4.16 -5.81
C SER A 280 21.59 2.67 -5.57
N LYS A 281 22.82 2.26 -5.89
CA LYS A 281 23.37 0.92 -5.58
C LYS A 281 22.58 -0.28 -6.16
N LEU A 282 21.79 -0.06 -7.22
CA LEU A 282 21.16 -1.17 -7.96
C LEU A 282 22.21 -2.03 -8.67
N ASN A 283 22.23 -3.32 -8.37
CA ASN A 283 23.09 -4.30 -9.03
C ASN A 283 22.28 -5.37 -9.79
N SER A 284 22.94 -6.38 -10.38
CA SER A 284 22.31 -7.51 -11.09
C SER A 284 21.36 -8.34 -10.23
N LYS A 285 21.57 -8.36 -8.91
CA LYS A 285 20.87 -9.24 -7.96
C LYS A 285 19.45 -8.75 -7.62
N HIS A 286 19.15 -7.48 -7.88
CA HIS A 286 17.84 -6.87 -7.64
C HIS A 286 16.82 -7.28 -8.71
N ILE A 287 15.92 -8.19 -8.37
CA ILE A 287 14.85 -8.68 -9.26
C ILE A 287 13.68 -7.71 -9.28
N PHE A 288 13.33 -7.15 -8.12
CA PHE A 288 12.26 -6.16 -7.98
C PHE A 288 12.66 -5.12 -6.95
N VAL A 289 12.43 -3.85 -7.26
CA VAL A 289 12.61 -2.72 -6.36
C VAL A 289 11.43 -1.78 -6.52
N LEU A 290 10.86 -1.38 -5.40
CA LEU A 290 9.69 -0.52 -5.29
C LEU A 290 10.02 0.66 -4.37
N GLY A 291 9.54 1.82 -4.77
CA GLY A 291 9.77 3.09 -4.11
C GLY A 291 8.52 3.94 -4.12
N ILE A 292 8.09 4.39 -2.94
CA ILE A 292 6.86 5.14 -2.73
C ILE A 292 7.14 6.25 -1.73
N ASP A 293 6.76 7.48 -2.07
CA ASP A 293 6.87 8.62 -1.17
C ASP A 293 5.49 9.25 -0.94
N ALA A 294 5.22 9.66 0.29
CA ALA A 294 4.06 10.46 0.66
C ALA A 294 4.50 11.67 1.49
N TYR A 295 3.78 12.77 1.35
CA TYR A 295 3.97 13.95 2.18
C TYR A 295 2.62 14.55 2.59
N TRP A 296 2.62 15.23 3.73
CA TRP A 296 1.45 15.90 4.28
C TRP A 296 1.73 17.39 4.43
N ILE A 297 0.81 18.24 3.96
CA ILE A 297 0.93 19.69 4.08
C ILE A 297 0.20 20.14 5.35
N ARG A 298 0.93 20.68 6.34
CA ARG A 298 0.32 21.22 7.56
C ARG A 298 -0.33 22.58 7.25
N GLY A 299 -1.63 22.72 7.55
CA GLY A 299 -2.34 24.01 7.49
C GLY A 299 -3.38 24.19 6.38
N MET A 300 -3.53 23.25 5.43
CA MET A 300 -4.57 23.30 4.37
C MET A 300 -5.40 22.01 4.30
N GLY A 301 -5.67 21.38 5.45
CA GLY A 301 -6.24 20.03 5.50
C GLY A 301 -5.17 18.98 5.21
N VAL A 302 -5.20 17.87 5.94
CA VAL A 302 -4.21 16.79 5.83
C VAL A 302 -4.46 16.02 4.54
N GLU A 303 -4.02 16.54 3.40
CA GLU A 303 -4.06 15.83 2.13
C GLU A 303 -2.77 14.99 2.04
N GLU A 304 -2.92 13.66 2.15
CA GLU A 304 -1.84 12.71 1.91
C GLU A 304 -1.58 12.67 0.41
N ILE A 305 -0.48 13.26 -0.03
CA ILE A 305 -0.14 13.33 -1.45
C ILE A 305 0.89 12.25 -1.75
N TRP A 306 0.41 11.16 -2.36
CA TRP A 306 1.25 10.09 -2.88
C TRP A 306 2.01 10.57 -4.12
N ARG A 307 3.34 10.47 -4.09
CA ARG A 307 4.16 10.65 -5.28
C ARG A 307 4.03 9.46 -6.23
N PRO A 308 4.37 9.62 -7.52
CA PRO A 308 4.37 8.51 -8.46
C PRO A 308 5.23 7.35 -7.97
N ILE A 309 4.66 6.14 -8.03
CA ILE A 309 5.37 4.91 -7.65
C ILE A 309 6.54 4.67 -8.60
N THR A 310 7.72 4.46 -8.04
CA THR A 310 8.93 4.10 -8.79
C THR A 310 9.17 2.60 -8.67
N ILE A 311 9.29 1.91 -9.81
CA ILE A 311 9.55 0.46 -9.85
C ILE A 311 10.70 0.17 -10.82
N LYS A 312 11.65 -0.66 -10.39
CA LYS A 312 12.72 -1.22 -11.23
C LYS A 312 12.72 -2.74 -11.11
N VAL A 313 12.88 -3.42 -12.24
CA VAL A 313 12.78 -4.89 -12.32
C VAL A 313 13.82 -5.50 -13.23
N LYS A 314 14.16 -6.76 -12.96
CA LYS A 314 14.94 -7.66 -13.81
C LYS A 314 14.27 -9.03 -13.88
N SER A 315 14.60 -9.80 -14.91
CA SER A 315 14.18 -11.19 -15.00
C SER A 315 14.92 -12.03 -13.95
N ALA A 316 14.21 -13.01 -13.37
CA ALA A 316 14.78 -14.03 -12.49
C ALA A 316 15.16 -15.32 -13.24
N ASP A 317 15.06 -15.37 -14.57
CA ASP A 317 15.26 -16.59 -15.38
C ASP A 317 16.66 -17.19 -15.21
N PHE A 318 17.68 -16.35 -15.14
CA PHE A 318 19.05 -16.82 -14.90
C PHE A 318 19.14 -17.61 -13.60
N VAL A 319 18.61 -17.05 -12.51
CA VAL A 319 18.67 -17.70 -11.19
C VAL A 319 17.77 -18.94 -11.12
N ALA A 320 16.61 -18.91 -11.78
CA ALA A 320 15.75 -20.09 -11.91
C ALA A 320 16.46 -21.24 -12.65
N SER A 321 17.17 -20.92 -13.73
CA SER A 321 17.91 -21.92 -14.51
C SER A 321 19.01 -22.62 -13.72
N LEU A 322 19.64 -21.93 -12.75
CA LEU A 322 20.65 -22.52 -11.88
C LEU A 322 20.08 -23.63 -10.99
N LEU A 323 18.81 -23.55 -10.58
CA LEU A 323 18.21 -24.60 -9.75
C LEU A 323 17.99 -25.91 -10.51
N GLU A 324 18.11 -25.90 -11.85
CA GLU A 324 17.93 -27.09 -12.72
C GLU A 324 16.57 -27.78 -12.58
N ILE A 325 15.58 -27.13 -11.94
CA ILE A 325 14.23 -27.66 -11.76
C ILE A 325 13.49 -27.57 -13.10
N PRO A 326 12.97 -28.69 -13.64
CA PRO A 326 12.20 -28.69 -14.87
C PRO A 326 11.03 -27.72 -14.80
N GLU A 327 10.83 -26.98 -15.89
CA GLU A 327 9.69 -26.05 -16.08
C GLU A 327 9.67 -24.84 -15.13
N LEU A 328 10.60 -24.74 -14.16
CA LEU A 328 10.74 -23.58 -13.29
C LEU A 328 11.35 -22.40 -14.05
N THR A 329 10.51 -21.44 -14.41
CA THR A 329 10.92 -20.17 -15.03
C THR A 329 11.20 -19.11 -13.98
N GLY A 330 11.83 -17.99 -14.36
CA GLY A 330 12.00 -16.83 -13.49
C GLY A 330 10.67 -16.24 -13.01
N ASP A 331 9.63 -16.30 -13.86
CA ASP A 331 8.27 -15.92 -13.50
C ASP A 331 7.71 -16.75 -12.34
N LEU A 332 7.83 -18.09 -12.45
CA LEU A 332 7.38 -19.03 -11.44
C LEU A 332 8.22 -18.92 -10.16
N LEU A 333 9.53 -18.73 -10.28
CA LEU A 333 10.40 -18.50 -9.13
C LEU A 333 10.00 -17.23 -8.37
N PHE A 334 9.74 -16.13 -9.08
CA PHE A 334 9.31 -14.88 -8.44
C PHE A 334 7.95 -15.02 -7.76
N LYS A 335 6.98 -15.70 -8.40
CA LYS A 335 5.68 -16.04 -7.77
C LYS A 335 5.85 -16.91 -6.52
N TYR A 336 6.75 -17.90 -6.56
CA TYR A 336 7.01 -18.79 -5.44
C TYR A 336 7.58 -18.04 -4.23
N VAL A 337 8.51 -17.12 -4.46
CA VAL A 337 9.07 -16.25 -3.41
C VAL A 337 7.96 -15.42 -2.75
N LEU A 338 7.05 -14.86 -3.55
CA LEU A 338 5.90 -14.10 -3.03
C LEU A 338 4.89 -14.98 -2.28
N ASP A 339 4.65 -16.22 -2.73
CA ASP A 339 3.76 -17.17 -2.02
C ASP A 339 4.32 -17.57 -0.65
N CYS A 340 5.65 -17.77 -0.57
CA CYS A 340 6.32 -18.14 0.66
C CYS A 340 6.42 -16.98 1.66
N LEU A 341 6.81 -15.79 1.19
CA LEU A 341 7.15 -14.66 2.06
C LEU A 341 5.99 -13.69 2.29
N LYS A 342 5.00 -13.65 1.40
CA LYS A 342 3.77 -12.83 1.48
C LYS A 342 4.04 -11.39 1.94
N PRO A 343 4.90 -10.65 1.22
CA PRO A 343 5.35 -9.35 1.68
C PRO A 343 4.21 -8.33 1.71
N THR A 344 4.23 -7.45 2.71
CA THR A 344 3.36 -6.28 2.82
C THR A 344 4.17 -5.05 3.21
N LEU A 345 3.84 -3.87 2.68
CA LEU A 345 4.51 -2.64 3.11
C LEU A 345 4.18 -2.31 4.57
N ILE A 346 5.18 -1.81 5.29
CA ILE A 346 5.10 -1.44 6.71
C ILE A 346 4.07 -0.31 6.89
N ASP A 347 3.23 -0.40 7.92
CA ASP A 347 2.14 0.51 8.31
C ASP A 347 0.99 0.74 7.31
N VAL A 348 1.29 0.90 6.02
CA VAL A 348 0.30 1.24 4.97
C VAL A 348 -0.24 0.02 4.22
N GLY A 349 0.41 -1.14 4.42
CA GLY A 349 0.09 -2.38 3.75
C GLY A 349 0.10 -2.22 2.23
N GLU A 350 -0.78 -2.96 1.56
CA GLU A 350 -0.82 -2.98 0.11
C GLU A 350 -1.60 -1.81 -0.53
N THR A 351 -2.06 -0.83 0.26
CA THR A 351 -2.99 0.22 -0.21
C THR A 351 -2.45 1.03 -1.40
N PRO A 352 -1.20 1.56 -1.38
CA PRO A 352 -0.70 2.39 -2.46
C PRO A 352 -0.50 1.59 -3.76
N LEU A 353 0.08 0.39 -3.63
CA LEU A 353 0.32 -0.50 -4.77
C LEU A 353 -1.01 -1.00 -5.36
N ARG A 354 -2.00 -1.31 -4.52
CA ARG A 354 -3.35 -1.70 -4.93
C ARG A 354 -4.03 -0.60 -5.73
N HIS A 355 -3.97 0.66 -5.29
CA HIS A 355 -4.53 1.78 -6.04
C HIS A 355 -3.90 1.89 -7.43
N TRP A 356 -2.58 1.79 -7.51
CA TRP A 356 -1.85 1.83 -8.77
C TRP A 356 -2.20 0.65 -9.70
N VAL A 357 -2.24 -0.58 -9.20
CA VAL A 357 -2.66 -1.77 -9.97
C VAL A 357 -4.10 -1.63 -10.45
N ASN A 358 -5.00 -1.14 -9.61
CA ASN A 358 -6.41 -0.95 -9.98
C ASN A 358 -6.58 0.06 -11.12
N LYS A 359 -5.78 1.14 -11.12
CA LYS A 359 -5.75 2.10 -12.23
C LYS A 359 -5.26 1.47 -13.53
N LEU A 360 -4.30 0.55 -13.47
CA LEU A 360 -3.87 -0.18 -14.67
C LEU A 360 -4.93 -1.17 -15.16
N LYS A 361 -5.64 -1.84 -14.24
CA LYS A 361 -6.77 -2.72 -14.56
C LYS A 361 -7.92 -1.95 -15.21
N SER A 362 -8.31 -0.80 -14.65
CA SER A 362 -9.40 0.02 -15.20
C SER A 362 -9.11 0.53 -16.60
N ASN A 363 -7.84 0.83 -16.88
CA ASN A 363 -7.38 1.27 -18.19
C ASN A 363 -7.19 0.12 -19.19
N GLY A 364 -7.48 -1.13 -18.79
CA GLY A 364 -7.27 -2.32 -19.63
C GLY A 364 -5.80 -2.63 -19.92
N THR A 365 -4.87 -2.00 -19.19
CA THR A 365 -3.42 -2.15 -19.42
C THR A 365 -2.89 -3.48 -18.87
N ILE A 366 -3.52 -4.00 -17.81
CA ILE A 366 -3.26 -5.34 -17.27
C ILE A 366 -4.59 -6.08 -17.11
N PRO A 367 -4.61 -7.42 -17.22
CA PRO A 367 -5.84 -8.17 -17.12
C PRO A 367 -6.42 -8.13 -15.69
N ILE A 368 -7.74 -8.18 -15.60
CA ILE A 368 -8.46 -8.18 -14.32
C ILE A 368 -8.27 -9.52 -13.60
N GLU A 369 -8.26 -10.62 -14.37
CA GLU A 369 -8.07 -12.00 -13.94
C GLU A 369 -6.95 -12.70 -14.75
N PRO A 370 -6.26 -13.71 -14.20
CA PRO A 370 -6.41 -14.25 -12.83
C PRO A 370 -5.86 -13.30 -11.77
N ASN A 371 -6.39 -13.38 -10.54
CA ASN A 371 -5.91 -12.56 -9.43
C ASN A 371 -4.54 -13.06 -8.95
N GLN A 372 -3.55 -12.17 -8.93
CA GLN A 372 -2.16 -12.46 -8.57
C GLN A 372 -1.70 -11.52 -7.45
N HIS A 373 -0.55 -11.81 -6.85
CA HIS A 373 0.07 -10.90 -5.88
C HIS A 373 0.30 -9.51 -6.49
N LEU A 374 0.06 -8.43 -5.74
CA LEU A 374 0.17 -7.06 -6.26
C LEU A 374 1.58 -6.73 -6.73
N TRP A 375 2.58 -7.23 -6.01
CA TRP A 375 3.99 -7.10 -6.39
C TRP A 375 4.31 -7.85 -7.69
N TYR A 376 3.65 -8.97 -7.96
CA TYR A 376 3.78 -9.68 -9.23
C TYR A 376 3.20 -8.87 -10.39
N TYR A 377 2.03 -8.27 -10.24
CA TYR A 377 1.48 -7.37 -11.27
C TYR A 377 2.44 -6.21 -11.56
N ALA A 378 2.99 -5.58 -10.51
CA ALA A 378 3.95 -4.50 -10.66
C ALA A 378 5.24 -4.96 -11.36
N TRP A 379 5.76 -6.13 -10.98
CA TRP A 379 6.95 -6.71 -11.58
C TRP A 379 6.74 -7.03 -13.07
N ASN A 380 5.72 -7.84 -13.38
CA ASN A 380 5.41 -8.30 -14.73
C ASN A 380 5.09 -7.13 -15.67
N TYR A 381 4.29 -6.15 -15.21
CA TYR A 381 3.99 -4.95 -16.00
C TYR A 381 5.26 -4.20 -16.39
N LYS A 382 6.18 -3.97 -15.45
CA LYS A 382 7.42 -3.24 -15.73
C LYS A 382 8.43 -4.05 -16.53
N LEU A 383 8.39 -5.37 -16.43
CA LEU A 383 9.28 -6.26 -17.19
C LEU A 383 8.90 -6.25 -18.67
N ASN A 384 7.60 -6.41 -18.97
CA ASN A 384 7.11 -6.49 -20.35
C ASN A 384 7.15 -5.14 -21.08
N ARG A 385 7.03 -4.01 -20.36
CA ARG A 385 7.11 -2.68 -20.95
C ARG A 385 8.51 -2.24 -21.38
N LYS A 386 9.55 -3.03 -21.11
CA LYS A 386 10.90 -2.79 -21.65
C LYS A 386 11.04 -3.23 -23.11
N PHE A 387 10.03 -3.92 -23.65
CA PHE A 387 10.00 -4.45 -25.02
C PHE A 387 9.04 -3.69 -25.95
N GLU A 388 8.42 -2.59 -25.48
CA GLU A 388 7.74 -1.57 -26.29
C GLU A 388 8.63 -0.32 -26.38
#